data_AF-A0A5D8Z449-F1
#
_entry.id   AF-A0A5D8Z449-F1
#
_cell.length_a   1.000
_cell.length_b   1.000
_cell.length_c   1.000
_cell.angle_alpha   90.00
_cell.angle_beta   90.00
_cell.angle_gamma   90.00
#
_symmetry.space_group_name_H-M   'P 1'
#
loop_
_entity.id
_entity.type
_entity.pdbx_description
1 polymer ?
#
loop_
_entity_poly.entity_id
_entity_poly.type
_entity_poly.pdbx_seq_one_letter_code
_entity_poly.pdbx_strand_id
1 'polypeptide(L)'
;MGLLDTLLGHAGEKDITGLHAEFGPLLAKDEALQRAFGFVRDLIVFTDRRMIIVDKQGVTGKKTAYLSIPYRAIVMYSIETAGHFDLDSDLRIWVSGQAEPITRALGRGAGVRDIIAILAQATR
;
A
#
# COMPACT_ATOMS: atom_id res chain seq x y z
N MET A 1 -11.57 -4.21 26.43
CA MET A 1 -11.00 -5.16 25.46
C MET A 1 -10.62 -4.37 24.22
N GLY A 2 -9.40 -3.98 23.88
CA GLY A 2 -8.14 -3.78 24.60
C GLY A 2 -7.34 -2.83 23.70
N LEU A 3 -6.76 -1.75 24.23
CA LEU A 3 -6.03 -0.71 23.47
C LEU A 3 -4.80 -1.26 22.71
N LEU A 4 -4.47 -2.53 22.91
CA LEU A 4 -3.40 -3.26 22.23
C LEU A 4 -3.88 -3.94 20.94
N ASP A 5 -5.20 -4.19 20.78
CA ASP A 5 -5.79 -4.83 19.60
C ASP A 5 -5.86 -3.87 18.39
N THR A 6 -5.86 -2.56 18.66
CA THR A 6 -5.72 -1.50 17.65
C THR A 6 -4.26 -1.19 17.29
N LEU A 7 -3.30 -1.57 18.14
CA LEU A 7 -1.86 -1.42 17.91
C LEU A 7 -1.22 -2.65 17.26
N LEU A 8 -1.81 -3.84 17.45
CA LEU A 8 -1.53 -5.07 16.69
C LEU A 8 -2.35 -5.05 15.39
N GLY A 9 -1.98 -4.10 14.53
CA GLY A 9 -2.69 -3.75 13.33
C GLY A 9 -3.26 -4.96 12.58
N HIS A 10 -4.58 -4.95 12.39
CA HIS A 10 -5.16 -5.64 11.25
C HIS A 10 -4.43 -5.10 10.02
N ALA A 11 -3.57 -5.94 9.44
CA ALA A 11 -3.02 -5.73 8.12
C ALA A 11 -4.19 -5.91 7.17
N GLY A 12 -4.99 -4.87 7.04
CA GLY A 12 -6.25 -4.88 6.33
C GLY A 12 -6.45 -3.52 5.68
N GLU A 13 -7.59 -3.37 5.02
CA GLU A 13 -8.02 -2.09 4.49
C GLU A 13 -8.08 -1.03 5.61
N LYS A 14 -7.50 0.13 5.34
CA LYS A 14 -7.56 1.30 6.23
C LYS A 14 -8.74 2.17 5.84
N ASP A 15 -9.42 2.71 6.85
CA ASP A 15 -10.46 3.71 6.64
C ASP A 15 -9.85 4.96 5.99
N ILE A 16 -10.28 5.22 4.77
CA ILE A 16 -9.87 6.37 3.96
C ILE A 16 -10.24 7.70 4.63
N THR A 17 -11.30 7.73 5.44
CA THR A 17 -11.79 8.94 6.11
C THR A 17 -10.74 9.54 7.02
N GLY A 18 -10.03 8.69 7.77
CA GLY A 18 -8.92 9.11 8.63
C GLY A 18 -7.66 9.51 7.85
N LEU A 19 -7.50 9.03 6.62
CA LEU A 19 -6.32 9.29 5.79
C LEU A 19 -6.45 10.57 4.95
N HIS A 20 -7.67 11.06 4.70
CA HIS A 20 -7.88 12.29 3.92
C HIS A 20 -7.14 13.50 4.49
N ALA A 21 -7.02 13.63 5.80
CA ALA A 21 -6.29 14.72 6.43
C ALA A 21 -4.77 14.63 6.20
N GLU A 22 -4.20 13.41 6.23
CA GLU A 22 -2.77 13.17 6.00
C GLU A 22 -2.41 13.29 4.51
N PHE A 23 -3.24 12.74 3.62
CA PHE A 23 -2.95 12.66 2.20
C PHE A 23 -3.46 13.85 1.39
N GLY A 24 -4.44 14.61 1.88
CA GLY A 24 -5.02 15.75 1.16
C GLY A 24 -3.98 16.71 0.56
N PRO A 25 -2.95 17.16 1.32
CA PRO A 25 -1.87 18.00 0.78
C PRO A 25 -0.94 17.31 -0.23
N LEU A 26 -0.96 15.97 -0.31
CA LEU A 26 -0.11 15.16 -1.20
C LEU A 26 -0.81 14.82 -2.53
N LEU A 27 -2.13 14.97 -2.59
CA LEU A 27 -2.93 14.69 -3.78
C LEU A 27 -2.86 15.87 -4.76
N ALA A 28 -2.80 15.55 -6.05
CA ALA A 28 -2.98 16.54 -7.08
C ALA A 28 -4.43 17.07 -7.07
N LYS A 29 -4.65 18.21 -7.73
CA LYS A 29 -6.01 18.73 -7.93
C LYS A 29 -6.88 17.65 -8.59
N ASP A 30 -8.05 17.40 -8.00
CA ASP A 30 -9.05 16.41 -8.41
C ASP A 30 -8.53 14.95 -8.42
N GLU A 31 -7.42 14.67 -7.73
CA GLU A 31 -6.98 13.29 -7.45
C GLU A 31 -7.74 12.77 -6.22
N ALA A 32 -8.32 11.58 -6.32
CA ALA A 32 -9.17 10.98 -5.29
C ALA A 32 -8.50 9.75 -4.67
N LEU A 33 -8.47 9.70 -3.34
CA LEU A 33 -8.13 8.48 -2.61
C LEU A 33 -9.22 7.42 -2.82
N GLN A 34 -8.83 6.19 -3.13
CA GLN A 34 -9.75 5.09 -3.37
C GLN A 34 -9.68 4.05 -2.26
N ARG A 35 -8.48 3.52 -2.00
CA ARG A 35 -8.27 2.41 -1.05
C ARG A 35 -6.91 2.56 -0.40
N ALA A 36 -6.74 2.04 0.81
CA ALA A 36 -5.44 1.98 1.47
C ALA A 36 -5.30 0.66 2.23
N PHE A 37 -4.12 0.05 2.19
CA PHE A 37 -3.82 -1.24 2.80
C PHE A 37 -2.50 -1.17 3.56
N GLY A 38 -2.37 -1.96 4.62
CA GLY A 38 -1.11 -2.15 5.34
C GLY A 38 -1.18 -1.84 6.82
N PHE A 39 -0.04 -1.49 7.41
CA PHE A 39 0.11 -1.19 8.83
C PHE A 39 0.22 0.32 9.07
N VAL A 40 0.40 0.73 10.32
CA VAL A 40 0.58 2.17 10.65
C VAL A 40 1.86 2.75 10.04
N ARG A 41 2.90 1.93 9.84
CA ARG A 41 4.21 2.36 9.31
C ARG A 41 4.35 2.16 7.81
N ASP A 42 3.89 1.02 7.32
CA ASP A 42 3.98 0.61 5.92
C ASP A 42 2.59 0.62 5.31
N LEU A 43 2.31 1.61 4.47
CA LEU A 43 1.01 1.79 3.80
C LEU A 43 1.17 1.73 2.29
N ILE A 44 0.22 1.09 1.65
CA ILE A 44 0.00 1.17 0.20
C ILE A 44 -1.34 1.87 -0.01
N VAL A 45 -1.29 3.01 -0.66
CA VAL A 45 -2.45 3.85 -0.92
C VAL A 45 -2.70 3.92 -2.41
N PHE A 46 -3.93 3.66 -2.81
CA PHE A 46 -4.40 3.71 -4.18
C PHE A 46 -5.25 4.95 -4.39
N THR A 47 -4.88 5.75 -5.39
CA THR A 47 -5.69 6.86 -5.89
C THR A 47 -6.30 6.49 -7.24
N ASP A 48 -7.08 7.38 -7.84
CA ASP A 48 -7.54 7.24 -9.23
C ASP A 48 -6.40 7.36 -10.27
N ARG A 49 -5.18 7.77 -9.87
CA ARG A 49 -4.07 8.06 -10.79
C ARG A 49 -2.81 7.23 -10.56
N ARG A 50 -2.54 6.85 -9.31
CA ARG A 50 -1.27 6.22 -8.91
C ARG A 50 -1.41 5.40 -7.64
N MET A 51 -0.46 4.50 -7.46
CA MET A 51 -0.19 3.86 -6.18
C MET A 51 0.88 4.66 -5.43
N ILE A 52 0.69 4.86 -4.14
CA ILE A 52 1.61 5.55 -3.24
C ILE A 52 2.04 4.55 -2.16
N ILE A 53 3.34 4.28 -2.09
CA ILE A 53 3.94 3.49 -1.02
C ILE A 53 4.48 4.46 0.04
N VAL A 54 4.06 4.29 1.28
CA VAL A 54 4.47 5.10 2.42
C VAL A 54 5.24 4.22 3.40
N ASP A 55 6.43 4.67 3.77
CA ASP A 55 7.30 4.03 4.75
C ASP A 55 7.67 5.06 5.83
N LYS A 56 7.15 4.86 7.05
CA LYS A 56 7.47 5.67 8.24
C LYS A 56 8.66 5.06 8.97
N GLN A 57 9.82 5.70 8.84
CA GLN A 57 11.12 5.28 9.35
C GLN A 57 11.46 5.89 10.72
N GLY A 58 12.27 5.15 11.48
CA GLY A 58 12.90 5.61 12.72
C GLY A 58 12.02 5.45 13.97
N VAL A 59 12.66 5.53 15.15
CA VAL A 59 12.01 5.28 16.45
C VAL A 59 10.86 6.26 16.70
N THR A 60 10.98 7.50 16.22
CA THR A 60 9.96 8.55 16.37
C THR A 60 8.92 8.57 15.24
N GLY A 61 9.14 7.80 14.16
CA GLY A 61 8.26 7.78 12.97
C GLY A 61 8.17 9.11 12.22
N LYS A 62 9.05 10.08 12.51
CA LYS A 62 9.00 11.43 11.90
C LYS A 62 9.53 11.48 10.47
N LYS A 63 10.37 10.51 10.08
CA LYS A 63 10.92 10.43 8.73
C LYS A 63 10.00 9.56 7.90
N THR A 64 9.29 10.15 6.96
CA THR A 64 8.40 9.40 6.07
C THR A 64 8.91 9.46 4.65
N ALA A 65 9.07 8.29 4.01
CA ALA A 65 9.33 8.17 2.59
C ALA A 65 8.01 7.93 1.85
N TYR A 66 7.78 8.71 0.79
CA TYR A 66 6.63 8.55 -0.10
C TYR A 66 7.15 8.20 -1.50
N LEU A 67 6.72 7.06 -2.03
CA LEU A 67 7.04 6.62 -3.37
C LEU A 67 5.75 6.55 -4.19
N SER A 68 5.64 7.45 -5.18
CA SER A 68 4.52 7.45 -6.13
C SER A 68 4.86 6.65 -7.39
N ILE A 69 3.99 5.71 -7.73
CA ILE A 69 4.09 4.85 -8.91
C ILE A 69 2.82 5.09 -9.75
N PRO A 70 2.90 5.88 -10.83
CA PRO A 70 1.81 6.06 -11.76
C PRO A 70 1.38 4.71 -12.36
N TYR A 71 0.08 4.45 -12.50
CA TYR A 71 -0.38 3.15 -12.98
C TYR A 71 0.15 2.79 -14.38
N ARG A 72 0.23 3.79 -15.27
CA ARG A 72 0.83 3.64 -16.62
C ARG A 72 2.29 3.17 -16.63
N ALA A 73 3.00 3.31 -15.51
CA ALA A 73 4.39 2.92 -15.40
C ALA A 73 4.55 1.48 -14.89
N ILE A 74 3.49 0.86 -14.37
CA ILE A 74 3.50 -0.53 -13.90
C ILE A 74 3.39 -1.44 -15.12
N VAL A 75 4.45 -2.18 -15.40
CA VAL A 75 4.50 -3.10 -16.57
C VAL A 75 4.14 -4.53 -16.19
N MET A 76 4.33 -4.90 -14.93
CA MET A 76 4.04 -6.23 -14.40
C MET A 76 3.94 -6.15 -12.88
N TYR A 77 3.14 -7.02 -12.29
CA TYR A 77 3.04 -7.21 -10.86
C TYR A 77 2.84 -8.68 -10.51
N SER A 78 3.28 -9.09 -9.33
CA SER A 78 3.04 -10.41 -8.76
C SER A 78 2.76 -10.30 -7.28
N ILE A 79 1.86 -11.14 -6.76
CA ILE A 79 1.68 -11.28 -5.31
C ILE A 79 1.88 -12.75 -4.94
N GLU A 80 2.76 -12.98 -3.98
CA GLU A 80 3.02 -14.28 -3.39
C GLU A 80 2.31 -14.34 -2.04
N THR A 81 1.32 -15.23 -1.91
CA THR A 81 0.53 -15.34 -0.70
C THR A 81 1.28 -16.10 0.38
N ALA A 82 1.13 -15.65 1.63
CA ALA A 82 1.65 -16.36 2.79
C ALA A 82 1.15 -17.83 2.83
N GLY A 83 2.07 -18.77 3.06
CA GLY A 83 1.74 -20.18 3.30
C GLY A 83 1.15 -20.40 4.70
N HIS A 84 0.92 -21.66 5.09
CA HIS A 84 0.33 -21.99 6.40
C HIS A 84 1.15 -21.49 7.61
N PHE A 85 2.46 -21.28 7.43
CA PHE A 85 3.40 -20.87 8.47
C PHE A 85 3.94 -19.45 8.31
N ASP A 86 3.75 -18.84 7.14
CA ASP A 86 4.18 -17.46 6.90
C ASP A 86 3.03 -16.51 7.24
N LEU A 87 3.35 -15.35 7.79
CA LEU A 87 2.37 -14.35 8.18
C LEU A 87 2.14 -13.32 7.09
N ASP A 88 3.12 -13.11 6.21
CA ASP A 88 3.13 -12.01 5.26
C ASP A 88 3.05 -12.51 3.82
N SER A 89 2.41 -11.72 2.95
CA SER A 89 2.37 -11.94 1.51
C SER A 89 3.27 -10.93 0.81
N ASP A 90 4.04 -11.33 -0.19
CA ASP A 90 4.97 -10.42 -0.88
C ASP A 90 4.36 -9.85 -2.16
N LEU A 91 4.23 -8.53 -2.22
CA LEU A 91 3.91 -7.78 -3.44
C LEU A 91 5.19 -7.40 -4.17
N ARG A 92 5.26 -7.68 -5.47
CA ARG A 92 6.33 -7.22 -6.36
C ARG A 92 5.74 -6.43 -7.52
N ILE A 93 6.29 -5.25 -7.78
CA ILE A 93 5.85 -4.32 -8.83
C ILE A 93 7.04 -4.00 -9.74
N TRP A 94 6.93 -4.31 -11.01
CA TRP A 94 7.90 -3.89 -12.03
C TRP A 94 7.44 -2.58 -12.65
N VAL A 95 8.36 -1.62 -12.64
CA VAL A 95 8.17 -0.30 -13.23
C VAL A 95 8.96 -0.23 -14.53
N SER A 96 8.37 0.39 -15.56
CA SER A 96 9.04 0.59 -16.85
C SER A 96 10.43 1.21 -16.68
N GLY A 97 11.43 0.59 -17.30
CA GLY A 97 12.84 1.01 -17.20
C GLY A 97 13.60 0.53 -15.96
N GLN A 98 12.97 -0.25 -15.06
CA GLN A 98 13.65 -0.89 -13.93
C GLN A 98 13.74 -2.40 -14.14
N ALA A 99 14.94 -2.96 -13.94
CA ALA A 99 15.17 -4.41 -14.04
C ALA A 99 14.59 -5.15 -12.82
N GLU A 100 14.82 -4.59 -11.62
CA GLU A 100 14.40 -5.18 -10.36
C GLU A 100 13.02 -4.64 -9.92
N PRO A 101 12.15 -5.50 -9.36
CA PRO A 101 10.86 -5.06 -8.85
C PRO A 101 11.00 -4.29 -7.54
N ILE A 102 10.07 -3.37 -7.33
CA ILE A 102 9.78 -2.82 -6.01
C ILE A 102 9.03 -3.89 -5.22
N THR A 103 9.66 -4.41 -4.16
CA THR A 103 9.08 -5.47 -3.31
C THR A 103 8.56 -4.90 -1.99
N ARG A 104 7.36 -5.31 -1.56
CA ARG A 104 6.76 -4.93 -0.28
C ARG A 104 6.04 -6.10 0.36
N ALA A 105 6.35 -6.35 1.63
CA ALA A 105 5.59 -7.27 2.46
C ALA A 105 4.21 -6.66 2.76
N LEU A 106 3.18 -7.46 2.57
CA LEU A 106 1.80 -7.21 2.92
C LEU A 106 1.49 -8.06 4.15
N GLY A 107 1.06 -7.43 5.24
CA GLY A 107 0.73 -8.19 6.43
C GLY A 107 -0.46 -9.16 6.24
N ARG A 108 -0.61 -10.07 7.19
CA ARG A 108 -1.67 -11.09 7.20
C ARG A 108 -3.07 -10.51 6.98
N GLY A 109 -3.70 -10.86 5.85
CA GLY A 109 -5.07 -10.46 5.55
C GLY A 109 -5.22 -9.10 4.88
N ALA A 110 -4.15 -8.51 4.32
CA ALA A 110 -4.09 -7.16 3.75
C ALA A 110 -4.89 -6.96 2.45
N GLY A 111 -5.97 -7.70 2.25
CA GLY A 111 -6.80 -7.57 1.06
C GLY A 111 -6.03 -7.93 -0.21
N VAL A 112 -5.20 -8.98 -0.18
CA VAL A 112 -4.41 -9.43 -1.35
C VAL A 112 -5.28 -9.52 -2.61
N ARG A 113 -6.51 -10.04 -2.47
CA ARG A 113 -7.48 -10.11 -3.56
C ARG A 113 -7.90 -8.73 -4.08
N ASP A 114 -8.19 -7.79 -3.18
CA ASP A 114 -8.50 -6.40 -3.52
C ASP A 114 -7.34 -5.72 -4.22
N ILE A 115 -6.11 -5.88 -3.72
CA ILE A 115 -4.91 -5.30 -4.32
C ILE A 115 -4.74 -5.80 -5.76
N ILE A 116 -4.88 -7.11 -5.99
CA ILE A 116 -4.83 -7.68 -7.35
C ILE A 116 -5.92 -7.09 -8.23
N ALA A 117 -7.16 -6.98 -7.72
CA ALA A 117 -8.29 -6.44 -8.47
C ALA A 117 -8.09 -4.96 -8.83
N ILE A 118 -7.61 -4.14 -7.90
CA ILE A 118 -7.32 -2.72 -8.10
C ILE A 118 -6.21 -2.54 -9.13
N LEU A 119 -5.11 -3.29 -9.00
CA LEU A 119 -4.02 -3.24 -9.97
C LEU A 119 -4.50 -3.63 -11.37
N ALA A 120 -5.26 -4.73 -11.49
CA ALA A 120 -5.83 -5.17 -12.77
C ALA A 120 -6.80 -4.15 -13.40
N GLN A 121 -7.52 -3.38 -12.57
CA GLN A 121 -8.39 -2.30 -13.04
C GLN A 121 -7.59 -1.06 -13.49
N ALA A 122 -6.54 -0.72 -12.75
CA ALA A 122 -5.82 0.54 -12.88
C ALA A 122 -4.69 0.50 -13.92
N THR A 123 -4.06 -0.66 -14.15
CA THR A 123 -2.90 -0.81 -15.05
C THR A 123 -3.29 -1.21 -16.48
N ARG A 124 -4.39 -0.66 -17.00
CA ARG A 124 -4.86 -0.92 -18.36
C ARG A 124 -4.19 -0.05 -19.41
#